data_AF-A0A3C0TF10-F1
#
_entry.id   AF-A0A3C0TF10-F1
#
_cell.length_a   1.000
_cell.length_b   1.000
_cell.length_c   1.000
_cell.angle_alpha   90.00
_cell.angle_beta   90.00
_cell.angle_gamma   90.00
#
_symmetry.space_group_name_H-M   'P 1'
#
loop_
_entity.id
_entity.type
_entity.pdbx_description
1 polymer ?
#
loop_
_entity_poly.entity_id
_entity_poly.type
_entity_poly.pdbx_seq_one_letter_code
_entity_poly.pdbx_strand_id
1 'polypeptide(L)'
;MLAAPFSIAKYEALKDRSFVKALGKVAKVVGLTVESIGPEAKLNDLCLIHSASRPEPVKAEVVGFRDDRVLLMPYDDVEGVGLGSFVENTGAPLSVAVTDELLGQSLDGVGNPMSFEGLPEGSPRYSVEADPPDPLSREIITDALPLGVKAVDGLITVGKGQRIGIFAGSGVGKSTLMGMFARNTKADINVIALIGERGREVREFIERDLGEEGMKRSVVVIATSDRPALIRNKAAKTATAIAEYFRDQGKDVLLMMDNLTRFSMAQREIGLASGEPPVSRGYPPSVYSEMPKLLERAGNSDKGSITGLYAVLVDGDDFNEPIADTARGILDGHIVLSRGMAQKNHYPAIDVLASISRVMSAVATKDHKQVAGQMKEVLATYRDAEDLINIGAYRSGSNPSIDYAIEKIDAVNSFLKQGTDEKFDFDDIVSQMKAIFDDGGEDGTV
;
A
#
# COMPACT_ATOMS: atom_id res chain seq x y z
N MET A 1 52.63 19.99 5.81
CA MET A 1 51.89 18.70 5.80
C MET A 1 51.69 18.28 7.24
N LEU A 2 50.53 18.57 7.83
CA LEU A 2 50.18 18.08 9.17
C LEU A 2 49.74 16.62 9.01
N ALA A 3 50.47 15.69 9.63
CA ALA A 3 50.13 14.28 9.63
C ALA A 3 48.76 14.10 10.29
N ALA A 4 47.87 13.34 9.64
CA ALA A 4 46.56 13.01 10.20
C ALA A 4 46.75 12.35 11.59
N PRO A 5 45.97 12.76 12.61
CA PRO A 5 46.13 12.22 13.96
C PRO A 5 45.87 10.72 13.99
N PHE A 6 46.77 9.97 14.62
CA PHE A 6 46.64 8.53 14.83
C PHE A 6 45.42 8.24 15.70
N SER A 7 44.42 7.54 15.15
CA SER A 7 43.20 7.14 15.88
C SER A 7 43.25 5.67 16.30
N ILE A 8 43.14 5.43 17.61
CA ILE A 8 43.13 4.09 18.21
C ILE A 8 41.76 3.40 18.10
N ALA A 9 40.70 4.16 17.83
CA ALA A 9 39.31 3.69 17.83
C ALA A 9 39.08 2.50 16.88
N LYS A 10 39.75 2.49 15.72
CA LYS A 10 39.66 1.37 14.75
C LYS A 10 40.25 0.06 15.29
N TYR A 11 41.19 0.12 16.22
CA TYR A 11 41.81 -1.05 16.86
C TYR A 11 41.05 -1.47 18.11
N GLU A 12 40.45 -0.53 18.85
CA GLU A 12 39.56 -0.85 19.96
C GLU A 12 38.32 -1.61 19.48
N ALA A 13 37.77 -1.24 18.32
CA ALA A 13 36.69 -1.96 17.67
C ALA A 13 37.03 -3.44 17.34
N LEU A 14 38.31 -3.82 17.30
CA LEU A 14 38.72 -5.22 17.10
C LEU A 14 38.63 -6.05 18.39
N LYS A 15 38.68 -5.43 19.58
CA LYS A 15 38.59 -6.15 20.87
C LYS A 15 37.18 -6.70 21.11
N ASP A 16 36.17 -5.99 20.62
CA ASP A 16 34.75 -6.34 20.81
C ASP A 16 34.19 -7.17 19.64
N ARG A 17 35.01 -7.48 18.63
CA ARG A 17 34.61 -8.33 17.49
C ARG A 17 34.80 -9.81 17.80
N SER A 18 33.80 -10.61 17.45
CA SER A 18 33.98 -12.06 17.38
C SER A 18 34.84 -12.42 16.17
N PHE A 19 35.85 -13.25 16.39
CA PHE A 19 36.69 -13.85 15.34
C PHE A 19 36.29 -15.30 15.01
N VAL A 20 35.19 -15.78 15.62
CA VAL A 20 34.62 -17.09 15.36
C VAL A 20 33.32 -16.91 14.57
N LYS A 21 33.20 -17.66 13.48
CA LYS A 21 31.97 -17.71 12.69
C LYS A 21 31.24 -19.02 12.99
N ALA A 22 30.15 -18.92 13.75
CA ALA A 22 29.30 -20.07 14.02
C ALA A 22 28.46 -20.38 12.77
N LEU A 23 28.58 -21.61 12.27
CA LEU A 23 27.82 -22.09 11.12
C LEU A 23 26.88 -23.20 11.55
N GLY A 24 25.67 -23.16 11.02
CA GLY A 24 24.72 -24.25 11.05
C GLY A 24 24.90 -25.20 9.88
N LYS A 25 24.12 -26.26 9.89
CA LYS A 25 24.07 -27.25 8.82
C LYS A 25 22.64 -27.59 8.45
N VAL A 26 22.35 -27.59 7.15
CA VAL A 26 21.06 -28.03 6.63
C VAL A 26 20.84 -29.49 7.00
N ALA A 27 19.78 -29.72 7.76
CA ALA A 27 19.39 -31.03 8.27
C ALA A 27 18.22 -31.64 7.48
N LYS A 28 17.36 -30.79 6.91
CA LYS A 28 16.19 -31.22 6.15
C LYS A 28 15.72 -30.11 5.21
N VAL A 29 15.14 -30.49 4.08
CA VAL A 29 14.41 -29.59 3.18
C VAL A 29 13.02 -30.17 3.00
N VAL A 30 11.97 -29.40 3.30
CA VAL A 30 10.58 -29.83 3.21
C VAL A 30 9.75 -28.73 2.57
N GLY A 31 9.27 -28.99 1.35
CA GLY A 31 8.49 -28.02 0.59
C GLY A 31 9.26 -26.70 0.45
N LEU A 32 8.71 -25.63 1.02
CA LEU A 32 9.26 -24.28 0.98
C LEU A 32 10.20 -23.93 2.15
N THR A 33 10.43 -24.87 3.07
CA THR A 33 11.20 -24.64 4.30
C THR A 33 12.47 -25.49 4.34
N VAL A 34 13.52 -24.90 4.91
CA VAL A 34 14.80 -25.55 5.19
C VAL A 34 14.98 -25.61 6.70
N GLU A 35 15.19 -26.80 7.25
CA GLU A 35 15.52 -26.97 8.66
C GLU A 35 17.04 -27.02 8.82
N SER A 36 17.57 -26.20 9.73
CA SER A 36 19.00 -26.15 10.04
C SER A 36 19.26 -26.48 11.50
N ILE A 37 20.32 -27.26 11.75
CA ILE A 37 20.88 -27.45 13.09
C ILE A 37 21.87 -26.31 13.31
N GLY A 38 21.51 -25.35 14.15
CA GLY A 38 22.21 -24.08 14.29
C GLY A 38 22.17 -23.24 12.99
N PRO A 39 22.91 -22.12 12.91
CA PRO A 39 23.59 -21.49 14.05
C PRO A 39 22.56 -20.86 15.00
N GLU A 40 23.02 -20.25 16.11
CA GLU A 40 22.13 -19.41 16.93
C GLU A 40 21.54 -18.29 16.07
N ALA A 41 20.22 -18.15 16.12
CA ALA A 41 19.50 -17.15 15.36
C ALA A 41 18.24 -16.69 16.07
N LYS A 42 17.77 -15.49 15.70
CA LYS A 42 16.52 -14.89 16.16
C LYS A 42 15.50 -14.93 15.03
N LEU A 43 14.23 -14.80 15.39
CA LEU A 43 13.16 -14.63 14.41
C LEU A 43 13.47 -13.43 13.50
N ASN A 44 13.21 -13.56 12.20
CA ASN A 44 13.48 -12.59 11.14
C ASN A 44 14.96 -12.38 10.78
N ASP A 45 15.91 -13.05 11.45
CA ASP A 45 17.32 -12.96 11.07
C ASP A 45 17.51 -13.43 9.63
N LEU A 46 18.28 -12.67 8.85
CA LEU A 46 18.71 -13.06 7.52
C LEU A 46 19.86 -14.07 7.65
N CYS A 47 19.68 -15.22 7.02
CA CYS A 47 20.65 -16.28 6.89
C CYS A 47 21.12 -16.45 5.45
N LEU A 48 22.35 -16.92 5.28
CA LEU A 48 22.96 -17.28 4.01
C LEU A 48 23.18 -18.80 3.99
N ILE A 49 22.55 -19.48 3.03
CA ILE A 49 22.71 -20.92 2.83
C ILE A 49 23.76 -21.13 1.74
N HIS A 50 24.92 -21.63 2.15
CA HIS A 50 26.04 -21.95 1.26
C HIS A 50 25.90 -23.39 0.76
N SER A 51 25.87 -23.55 -0.56
CA SER A 51 25.83 -24.87 -1.21
C SER A 51 27.03 -25.05 -2.13
N ALA A 52 27.59 -26.26 -2.17
CA ALA A 52 28.66 -26.60 -3.12
C ALA A 52 28.21 -26.54 -4.59
N SER A 53 26.90 -26.65 -4.83
CA SER A 53 26.32 -26.65 -6.18
C SER A 53 26.10 -25.25 -6.75
N ARG A 54 26.31 -24.18 -5.97
CA ARG A 54 26.07 -22.79 -6.40
C ARG A 54 27.23 -21.88 -5.95
N PRO A 55 27.62 -20.91 -6.80
CA PRO A 55 28.64 -19.93 -6.42
C PRO A 55 28.12 -18.92 -5.38
N GLU A 56 26.87 -18.49 -5.53
CA GLU A 56 26.23 -17.50 -4.65
C GLU A 56 25.39 -18.18 -3.56
N PRO A 57 25.44 -17.66 -2.32
CA PRO A 57 24.62 -18.19 -1.23
C PRO A 57 23.15 -17.85 -1.43
N VAL A 58 22.27 -18.79 -1.06
CA VAL A 58 20.83 -18.56 -1.06
C VAL A 58 20.45 -17.80 0.22
N LYS A 59 19.86 -16.62 0.07
CA LYS A 59 19.31 -15.85 1.20
C LYS A 59 18.07 -16.56 1.75
N ALA A 60 17.98 -16.68 3.06
CA ALA A 60 16.82 -17.24 3.76
C ALA A 60 16.52 -16.48 5.04
N GLU A 61 15.28 -16.50 5.49
CA GLU A 61 14.86 -15.86 6.74
C GLU A 61 14.49 -16.89 7.78
N VAL A 62 14.83 -16.63 9.04
CA VAL A 62 14.34 -17.41 10.17
C VAL A 62 12.86 -17.11 10.41
N VAL A 63 12.00 -18.07 10.06
CA VAL A 63 10.54 -17.97 10.21
C VAL A 63 10.02 -18.66 11.48
N GLY A 64 10.89 -19.40 12.17
CA GLY A 64 10.54 -20.03 13.43
C GLY A 64 11.57 -21.03 13.91
N PHE A 65 11.20 -21.74 14.97
CA PHE A 65 12.00 -22.80 15.58
C PHE A 65 11.09 -23.98 15.85
N ARG A 66 11.60 -25.19 15.59
CA ARG A 66 10.87 -26.42 15.85
C ARG A 66 11.82 -27.44 16.42
N ASP A 67 11.43 -28.00 17.56
CA ASP A 67 12.31 -28.85 18.36
C ASP A 67 13.61 -28.08 18.65
N ASP A 68 14.77 -28.60 18.22
CA ASP A 68 16.08 -27.94 18.33
C ASP A 68 16.61 -27.43 16.97
N ARG A 69 15.71 -27.10 16.04
CA ARG A 69 16.06 -26.69 14.68
C ARG A 69 15.55 -25.28 14.35
N VAL A 70 16.36 -24.57 13.58
CA VAL A 70 16.00 -23.28 12.99
C VAL A 70 15.21 -23.57 11.71
N LEU A 71 14.01 -22.99 11.60
CA LEU A 71 13.21 -23.03 10.39
C LEU A 71 13.54 -21.84 9.52
N LEU A 72 14.04 -22.10 8.32
CA LEU A 72 14.44 -21.11 7.35
C LEU A 72 13.49 -21.13 6.16
N MET A 73 13.08 -19.96 5.69
CA MET A 73 12.35 -19.80 4.44
C MET A 73 13.24 -19.04 3.44
N PRO A 74 13.62 -19.66 2.32
CA PRO A 74 14.43 -19.02 1.30
C PRO A 74 13.70 -17.88 0.58
N TYR A 75 14.47 -16.84 0.22
CA TYR A 75 14.00 -15.74 -0.61
C TYR A 75 13.96 -16.14 -2.09
N ASP A 76 14.79 -17.11 -2.50
CA ASP A 76 14.92 -17.57 -3.87
C ASP A 76 14.68 -19.08 -3.97
N ASP A 77 14.73 -19.63 -5.18
CA ASP A 77 14.63 -21.08 -5.41
C ASP A 77 15.74 -21.83 -4.65
N VAL A 78 15.33 -22.96 -4.05
CA VAL A 78 16.17 -23.86 -3.25
C VAL A 78 16.94 -24.88 -4.09
N GLU A 79 16.92 -24.78 -5.42
CA GLU A 79 17.67 -25.65 -6.31
C GLU A 79 19.14 -25.66 -5.88
N GLY A 80 19.67 -26.87 -5.72
CA GLY A 80 21.04 -27.10 -5.22
C GLY A 80 21.21 -26.97 -3.70
N VAL A 81 20.20 -26.55 -2.92
CA VAL A 81 20.24 -26.59 -1.45
C VAL A 81 19.88 -27.99 -0.96
N GLY A 82 20.70 -28.57 -0.09
CA GLY A 82 20.46 -29.92 0.41
C GLY A 82 21.33 -30.29 1.58
N LEU A 83 21.33 -31.60 1.91
CA LEU A 83 22.19 -32.13 2.96
C LEU A 83 23.66 -31.82 2.66
N GLY A 84 24.37 -31.24 3.62
CA GLY A 84 25.76 -30.81 3.47
C GLY A 84 25.93 -29.32 3.20
N SER A 85 24.86 -28.58 2.87
CA SER A 85 24.87 -27.12 2.86
C SER A 85 25.07 -26.55 4.27
N PHE A 86 25.79 -25.44 4.37
CA PHE A 86 26.03 -24.74 5.63
C PHE A 86 25.17 -23.48 5.71
N VAL A 87 24.76 -23.12 6.92
CA VAL A 87 23.95 -21.93 7.19
C VAL A 87 24.77 -20.94 7.99
N GLU A 88 24.83 -19.71 7.50
CA GLU A 88 25.42 -18.58 8.20
C GLU A 88 24.32 -17.62 8.61
N ASN A 89 24.29 -17.20 9.87
CA ASN A 89 23.42 -16.12 10.32
C ASN A 89 24.15 -14.77 10.21
N THR A 90 23.52 -13.79 9.58
CA THR A 90 24.05 -12.41 9.49
C THR A 90 23.87 -11.63 10.79
N GLY A 91 23.00 -12.10 11.70
CA GLY A 91 22.70 -11.50 13.00
C GLY A 91 21.77 -10.30 12.95
N ALA A 92 21.19 -10.00 11.78
CA ALA A 92 20.28 -8.90 11.58
C ALA A 92 19.15 -9.26 10.60
N PRO A 93 17.97 -8.63 10.73
CA PRO A 93 16.92 -8.73 9.73
C PRO A 93 17.31 -8.17 8.37
N LEU A 94 16.50 -8.48 7.36
CA LEU A 94 16.62 -7.86 6.04
C LEU A 94 16.52 -6.33 6.17
N SER A 95 17.42 -5.64 5.48
CA SER A 95 17.37 -4.19 5.32
C SER A 95 17.49 -3.83 3.85
N VAL A 96 16.89 -2.72 3.46
CA VAL A 96 16.96 -2.15 2.10
C VAL A 96 17.94 -0.98 2.09
N ALA A 97 18.79 -0.91 1.07
CA ALA A 97 19.61 0.27 0.83
C ALA A 97 18.74 1.37 0.22
N VAL A 98 18.82 2.57 0.77
CA VAL A 98 17.98 3.71 0.38
C VAL A 98 18.84 4.90 -0.01
N THR A 99 18.40 5.61 -1.04
CA THR A 99 19.03 6.82 -1.59
C THR A 99 18.03 7.52 -2.49
N ASP A 100 18.25 8.80 -2.77
CA ASP A 100 17.42 9.58 -3.68
C ASP A 100 17.53 9.09 -5.14
N GLU A 101 18.60 8.36 -5.48
CA GLU A 101 18.77 7.71 -6.79
C GLU A 101 17.74 6.59 -7.07
N LEU A 102 16.94 6.21 -6.07
CA LEU A 102 15.82 5.29 -6.24
C LEU A 102 14.65 5.91 -7.03
N LEU A 103 14.55 7.23 -7.07
CA LEU A 103 13.49 7.91 -7.82
C LEU A 103 13.60 7.60 -9.32
N GLY A 104 12.47 7.27 -9.93
CA GLY A 104 12.44 6.84 -11.33
C GLY A 104 12.77 5.36 -11.54
N GLN A 105 13.01 4.59 -10.47
CA GLN A 105 13.48 3.20 -10.59
C GLN A 105 12.45 2.17 -10.17
N SER A 106 12.54 1.01 -10.82
CA SER A 106 11.86 -0.22 -10.43
C SER A 106 12.82 -1.12 -9.66
N LEU A 107 12.33 -1.65 -8.54
CA LEU A 107 13.06 -2.50 -7.60
C LEU A 107 12.41 -3.88 -7.51
N ASP A 108 13.20 -4.90 -7.22
CA ASP A 108 12.68 -6.20 -6.79
C ASP A 108 12.08 -6.15 -5.37
N GLY A 109 11.44 -7.24 -4.93
CA GLY A 109 10.76 -7.29 -3.63
C GLY A 109 11.65 -7.15 -2.40
N VAL A 110 12.98 -7.23 -2.55
CA VAL A 110 13.95 -7.01 -1.45
C VAL A 110 14.74 -5.71 -1.62
N GLY A 111 14.40 -4.90 -2.63
CA GLY A 111 14.90 -3.54 -2.82
C GLY A 111 16.12 -3.41 -3.72
N ASN A 112 16.47 -4.41 -4.52
CA ASN A 112 17.54 -4.28 -5.51
C ASN A 112 17.01 -3.63 -6.80
N PRO A 113 17.73 -2.66 -7.39
CA PRO A 113 17.35 -2.09 -8.68
C PRO A 113 17.29 -3.14 -9.80
N MET A 114 16.27 -3.06 -10.65
CA MET A 114 16.09 -3.99 -11.77
C MET A 114 16.81 -3.54 -13.05
N SER A 115 17.18 -2.25 -13.15
CA SER A 115 17.73 -1.60 -14.34
C SER A 115 19.24 -1.41 -14.31
N PHE A 116 19.88 -1.47 -13.14
CA PHE A 116 21.33 -1.27 -12.97
C PHE A 116 21.87 -2.04 -11.76
N GLU A 117 23.19 -2.19 -11.73
CA GLU A 117 23.87 -2.94 -10.67
C GLU A 117 24.13 -2.08 -9.43
N GLY A 118 23.27 -2.27 -8.43
CA GLY A 118 23.50 -1.79 -7.07
C GLY A 118 23.39 -0.27 -6.89
N LEU A 119 23.25 0.14 -5.64
CA LEU A 119 23.21 1.55 -5.24
C LEU A 119 24.61 2.01 -4.81
N PRO A 120 24.85 3.33 -4.71
CA PRO A 120 26.13 3.86 -4.27
C PRO A 120 26.63 3.19 -2.99
N GLU A 121 27.93 2.87 -2.95
CA GLU A 121 28.54 2.24 -1.79
C GLU A 121 28.36 3.13 -0.54
N GLY A 122 27.94 2.52 0.56
CA GLY A 122 27.66 3.25 1.81
C GLY A 122 26.28 3.91 1.89
N SER A 123 25.38 3.65 0.92
CA SER A 123 23.97 4.06 1.02
C SER A 123 23.37 3.64 2.37
N PRO A 124 22.64 4.53 3.08
CA PRO A 124 21.99 4.19 4.35
C PRO A 124 21.06 2.99 4.16
N ARG A 125 20.90 2.20 5.23
CA ARG A 125 20.06 1.01 5.21
C ARG A 125 18.91 1.15 6.20
N TYR A 126 17.69 0.91 5.73
CA TYR A 126 16.49 0.89 6.56
C TYR A 126 16.04 -0.55 6.77
N SER A 127 15.67 -0.90 8.00
CA SER A 127 15.12 -2.22 8.31
C SER A 127 13.75 -2.38 7.65
N VAL A 128 13.48 -3.54 7.06
CA VAL A 128 12.12 -3.84 6.57
C VAL A 128 11.18 -4.20 7.72
N GLU A 129 11.72 -4.47 8.92
CA GLU A 129 10.98 -4.81 10.14
C GLU A 129 11.05 -3.66 11.17
N ALA A 130 11.01 -2.40 10.72
CA ALA A 130 11.00 -1.24 11.60
C ALA A 130 9.68 -1.14 12.40
N ASP A 131 9.78 -0.61 13.62
CA ASP A 131 8.61 -0.28 14.45
C ASP A 131 7.92 0.98 13.91
N PRO A 132 6.58 1.08 14.04
CA PRO A 132 5.85 2.28 13.66
C PRO A 132 6.24 3.49 14.54
N PRO A 133 6.03 4.73 14.06
CA PRO A 133 6.23 5.93 14.89
C PRO A 133 5.40 5.89 16.17
N ASP A 134 5.95 6.42 17.27
CA ASP A 134 5.24 6.53 18.56
C ASP A 134 3.89 7.24 18.36
N PRO A 135 2.75 6.60 18.68
CA PRO A 135 1.43 7.19 18.47
C PRO A 135 1.24 8.57 19.08
N LEU A 136 1.87 8.88 20.21
CA LEU A 136 1.74 10.18 20.88
C LEU A 136 2.62 11.28 20.29
N SER A 137 3.63 10.91 19.49
CA SER A 137 4.47 11.87 18.77
C SER A 137 3.95 12.17 17.36
N ARG A 138 2.87 11.51 16.91
CA ARG A 138 2.30 11.74 15.58
C ARG A 138 1.55 13.05 15.55
N GLU A 139 1.82 13.85 14.53
CA GLU A 139 1.03 15.04 14.25
C GLU A 139 -0.39 14.65 13.83
N ILE A 140 -1.37 15.40 14.31
CA ILE A 140 -2.77 15.20 13.95
C ILE A 140 -2.95 15.55 12.46
N ILE A 141 -3.80 14.80 11.77
CA ILE A 141 -4.15 15.07 10.38
C ILE A 141 -5.06 16.31 10.30
N THR A 142 -4.51 17.44 9.86
CA THR A 142 -5.22 18.72 9.70
C THR A 142 -5.36 19.16 8.26
N ASP A 143 -4.43 18.74 7.39
CA ASP A 143 -4.35 19.19 6.00
C ASP A 143 -4.90 18.13 5.04
N ALA A 144 -5.61 18.58 4.01
CA ALA A 144 -6.03 17.72 2.91
C ALA A 144 -4.83 17.36 2.02
N LEU A 145 -4.83 16.15 1.45
CA LEU A 145 -3.94 15.75 0.37
C LEU A 145 -4.76 15.64 -0.93
N PRO A 146 -4.71 16.63 -1.82
CA PRO A 146 -5.39 16.55 -3.10
C PRO A 146 -4.82 15.41 -3.96
N LEU A 147 -5.71 14.55 -4.45
CA LEU A 147 -5.40 13.44 -5.35
C LEU A 147 -5.83 13.73 -6.80
N GLY A 148 -6.49 14.86 -7.04
CA GLY A 148 -6.93 15.34 -8.35
C GLY A 148 -8.05 14.50 -8.98
N VAL A 149 -8.85 13.82 -8.16
CA VAL A 149 -10.01 13.02 -8.59
C VAL A 149 -11.26 13.59 -7.95
N LYS A 150 -12.19 14.13 -8.75
CA LYS A 150 -13.39 14.86 -8.31
C LYS A 150 -14.18 14.13 -7.22
N ALA A 151 -14.48 12.84 -7.45
CA ALA A 151 -15.24 12.04 -6.48
C ALA A 151 -14.49 11.86 -5.14
N VAL A 152 -13.16 11.77 -5.17
CA VAL A 152 -12.34 11.56 -3.97
C VAL A 152 -12.13 12.88 -3.24
N ASP A 153 -11.55 13.87 -3.90
CA ASP A 153 -11.25 15.17 -3.27
C ASP A 153 -12.54 15.90 -2.85
N GLY A 154 -13.63 15.72 -3.58
CA GLY A 154 -14.93 16.32 -3.30
C GLY A 154 -15.74 15.62 -2.20
N LEU A 155 -15.84 14.28 -2.20
CA LEU A 155 -16.80 13.56 -1.35
C LEU A 155 -16.16 12.58 -0.35
N ILE A 156 -14.87 12.28 -0.51
CA ILE A 156 -14.09 11.32 0.28
C ILE A 156 -12.72 11.93 0.57
N THR A 157 -12.66 13.23 0.91
CA THR A 157 -11.41 13.99 0.96
C THR A 157 -10.36 13.31 1.83
N VAL A 158 -9.19 13.06 1.25
CA VAL A 158 -8.08 12.39 1.91
C VAL A 158 -7.22 13.41 2.64
N GLY A 159 -6.78 13.07 3.85
CA GLY A 159 -5.85 13.88 4.63
C GLY A 159 -4.39 13.45 4.47
N LYS A 160 -3.47 14.40 4.65
CA LYS A 160 -2.03 14.12 4.69
C LYS A 160 -1.70 13.22 5.89
N GLY A 161 -1.08 12.08 5.62
CA GLY A 161 -0.80 11.03 6.62
C GLY A 161 -1.94 10.04 6.85
N GLN A 162 -3.05 10.15 6.14
CA GLN A 162 -4.17 9.21 6.28
C GLN A 162 -3.85 7.86 5.64
N ARG A 163 -4.40 6.78 6.20
CA ARG A 163 -4.38 5.45 5.58
C ARG A 163 -5.78 5.09 5.10
N ILE A 164 -5.94 4.89 3.79
CA ILE A 164 -7.22 4.62 3.16
C ILE A 164 -7.14 3.35 2.32
N GLY A 165 -8.18 2.52 2.39
CA GLY A 165 -8.26 1.31 1.56
C GLY A 165 -8.94 1.58 0.22
N ILE A 166 -8.53 0.88 -0.83
CA ILE A 166 -9.23 0.87 -2.13
C ILE A 166 -9.80 -0.54 -2.33
N PHE A 167 -11.10 -0.69 -2.07
CA PHE A 167 -11.79 -1.96 -2.13
C PHE A 167 -12.38 -2.12 -3.52
N ALA A 168 -11.87 -3.11 -4.26
CA ALA A 168 -12.22 -3.28 -5.65
C ALA A 168 -12.23 -4.75 -6.05
N GLY A 169 -13.22 -5.13 -6.87
CA GLY A 169 -13.18 -6.37 -7.62
C GLY A 169 -12.20 -6.30 -8.80
N SER A 170 -11.99 -7.42 -9.48
CA SER A 170 -11.22 -7.43 -10.73
C SER A 170 -11.94 -6.66 -11.85
N GLY A 171 -11.20 -5.88 -12.64
CA GLY A 171 -11.69 -5.24 -13.86
C GLY A 171 -12.55 -3.98 -13.68
N VAL A 172 -12.66 -3.42 -12.47
CA VAL A 172 -13.47 -2.22 -12.19
C VAL A 172 -12.70 -0.89 -12.29
N GLY A 173 -11.43 -0.93 -12.73
CA GLY A 173 -10.60 0.27 -12.93
C GLY A 173 -9.66 0.64 -11.78
N LYS A 174 -9.34 -0.29 -10.87
CA LYS A 174 -8.39 -0.08 -9.75
C LYS A 174 -7.04 0.49 -10.19
N SER A 175 -6.35 -0.20 -11.10
CA SER A 175 -4.99 0.18 -11.53
C SER A 175 -4.97 1.55 -12.20
N THR A 176 -5.99 1.83 -13.03
CA THR A 176 -6.18 3.14 -13.66
C THR A 176 -6.38 4.25 -12.62
N LEU A 177 -7.22 4.02 -11.60
CA LEU A 177 -7.43 4.99 -10.52
C LEU A 177 -6.15 5.24 -9.70
N MET A 178 -5.39 4.17 -9.40
CA MET A 178 -4.09 4.30 -8.73
C MET A 178 -3.10 5.11 -9.58
N GLY A 179 -3.07 4.88 -10.90
CA GLY A 179 -2.30 5.70 -11.83
C GLY A 179 -2.72 7.17 -11.78
N MET A 180 -4.02 7.46 -11.77
CA MET A 180 -4.54 8.84 -11.63
C MET A 180 -4.03 9.49 -10.35
N PHE A 181 -4.10 8.80 -9.21
CA PHE A 181 -3.55 9.32 -7.95
C PHE A 181 -2.05 9.59 -8.03
N ALA A 182 -1.28 8.64 -8.58
CA ALA A 182 0.17 8.76 -8.73
C ALA A 182 0.58 9.95 -9.62
N ARG A 183 -0.20 10.27 -10.66
CA ARG A 183 0.06 11.40 -11.58
C ARG A 183 -0.47 12.74 -11.07
N ASN A 184 -1.57 12.73 -10.32
CA ASN A 184 -2.28 13.95 -9.94
C ASN A 184 -1.98 14.44 -8.53
N THR A 185 -1.48 13.57 -7.64
CA THR A 185 -1.17 13.93 -6.24
C THR A 185 -0.20 15.11 -6.12
N LYS A 186 -0.41 15.92 -5.07
CA LYS A 186 0.48 17.01 -4.64
C LYS A 186 1.58 16.54 -3.68
N ALA A 187 1.65 15.25 -3.34
CA ALA A 187 2.77 14.68 -2.58
C ALA A 187 4.11 14.86 -3.32
N ASP A 188 5.20 14.94 -2.57
CA ASP A 188 6.55 15.09 -3.11
C ASP A 188 6.98 13.85 -3.89
N ILE A 189 6.69 12.67 -3.35
CA ILE A 189 7.20 11.38 -3.82
C ILE A 189 6.11 10.32 -3.76
N ASN A 190 6.11 9.42 -4.74
CA ASN A 190 5.31 8.19 -4.69
C ASN A 190 6.20 6.99 -4.39
N VAL A 191 5.72 6.08 -3.55
CA VAL A 191 6.30 4.74 -3.43
C VAL A 191 5.19 3.73 -3.72
N ILE A 192 5.40 2.85 -4.69
CA ILE A 192 4.36 1.96 -5.20
C ILE A 192 4.81 0.51 -5.05
N ALA A 193 4.06 -0.30 -4.31
CA ALA A 193 4.29 -1.73 -4.20
C ALA A 193 3.29 -2.50 -5.08
N LEU A 194 3.80 -3.29 -6.03
CA LEU A 194 3.02 -4.19 -6.89
C LEU A 194 3.33 -5.64 -6.50
N ILE A 195 2.40 -6.27 -5.81
CA ILE A 195 2.56 -7.53 -5.08
C ILE A 195 1.54 -8.55 -5.59
N GLY A 196 2.03 -9.68 -6.10
CA GLY A 196 1.19 -10.79 -6.53
C GLY A 196 0.40 -10.53 -7.81
N GLU A 197 0.66 -9.42 -8.50
CA GLU A 197 0.10 -9.13 -9.83
C GLU A 197 0.85 -9.93 -10.91
N ARG A 198 0.27 -10.00 -12.12
CA ARG A 198 0.94 -10.65 -13.25
C ARG A 198 1.98 -9.72 -13.86
N GLY A 199 3.08 -10.26 -14.37
CA GLY A 199 4.15 -9.46 -14.97
C GLY A 199 3.70 -8.54 -16.13
N ARG A 200 2.70 -8.97 -16.91
CA ARG A 200 2.07 -8.12 -17.95
C ARG A 200 1.37 -6.90 -17.34
N GLU A 201 0.59 -7.12 -16.29
CA GLU A 201 -0.18 -6.07 -15.60
C GLU A 201 0.75 -5.06 -14.93
N VAL A 202 1.86 -5.52 -14.36
CA VAL A 202 2.93 -4.65 -13.81
C VAL A 202 3.51 -3.73 -14.89
N ARG A 203 3.84 -4.28 -16.05
CA ARG A 203 4.41 -3.51 -17.16
C ARG A 203 3.41 -2.50 -17.71
N GLU A 204 2.16 -2.91 -17.90
CA GLU A 204 1.08 -2.03 -18.34
C GLU A 204 0.87 -0.88 -17.34
N PHE A 205 0.89 -1.16 -16.03
CA PHE A 205 0.80 -0.13 -15.02
C PHE A 205 1.94 0.88 -15.12
N ILE A 206 3.20 0.45 -15.23
CA ILE A 206 4.35 1.36 -15.30
C ILE A 206 4.34 2.19 -16.59
N GLU A 207 4.16 1.53 -17.74
CA GLU A 207 4.30 2.18 -19.05
C GLU A 207 3.07 3.00 -19.45
N ARG A 208 1.84 2.58 -19.08
CA ARG A 208 0.60 3.23 -19.51
C ARG A 208 -0.09 4.02 -18.42
N ASP A 209 -0.31 3.41 -17.26
CA ASP A 209 -1.03 4.08 -16.18
C ASP A 209 -0.12 5.12 -15.50
N LEU A 210 1.06 4.74 -15.04
CA LEU A 210 1.96 5.68 -14.36
C LEU A 210 2.60 6.65 -15.36
N GLY A 211 3.09 6.13 -16.49
CA GLY A 211 3.76 6.90 -17.53
C GLY A 211 5.10 7.48 -17.07
N GLU A 212 5.80 8.16 -17.99
CA GLU A 212 7.14 8.70 -17.74
C GLU A 212 7.15 9.76 -16.61
N GLU A 213 6.19 10.68 -16.64
CA GLU A 213 6.09 11.76 -15.63
C GLU A 213 5.73 11.23 -14.24
N GLY A 214 4.82 10.25 -14.16
CA GLY A 214 4.52 9.57 -12.90
C GLY A 214 5.74 8.82 -12.37
N MET A 215 6.46 8.11 -13.24
CA MET A 215 7.62 7.30 -12.87
C MET A 215 8.77 8.17 -12.33
N LYS A 216 9.06 9.33 -12.92
CA LYS A 216 10.16 10.24 -12.49
C LYS A 216 10.15 10.57 -11.00
N ARG A 217 8.97 10.63 -10.37
CA ARG A 217 8.79 10.90 -8.94
C ARG A 217 8.37 9.68 -8.13
N SER A 218 8.43 8.50 -8.72
CA SER A 218 8.00 7.25 -8.11
C SER A 218 9.16 6.28 -7.91
N VAL A 219 9.09 5.49 -6.84
CA VAL A 219 9.86 4.25 -6.67
C VAL A 219 8.88 3.09 -6.75
N VAL A 220 9.10 2.11 -7.63
CA VAL A 220 8.18 0.98 -7.83
C VAL A 220 8.82 -0.31 -7.34
N VAL A 221 8.30 -0.90 -6.28
CA VAL A 221 8.75 -2.20 -5.73
C VAL A 221 7.87 -3.31 -6.27
N ILE A 222 8.49 -4.32 -6.89
CA ILE A 222 7.77 -5.34 -7.66
C ILE A 222 8.05 -6.74 -7.11
N ALA A 223 6.98 -7.45 -6.78
CA ALA A 223 7.01 -8.89 -6.50
C ALA A 223 5.83 -9.58 -7.18
N THR A 224 6.07 -10.14 -8.37
CA THR A 224 5.05 -10.81 -9.18
C THR A 224 4.53 -12.11 -8.53
N SER A 225 3.39 -12.60 -9.01
CA SER A 225 2.71 -13.81 -8.48
C SER A 225 3.54 -15.10 -8.49
N ASP A 226 4.50 -15.22 -9.41
CA ASP A 226 5.43 -16.34 -9.53
C ASP A 226 6.57 -16.31 -8.50
N ARG A 227 6.79 -15.19 -7.81
CA ARG A 227 7.83 -15.08 -6.78
C ARG A 227 7.44 -15.81 -5.50
N PRO A 228 8.41 -16.32 -4.72
CA PRO A 228 8.16 -16.95 -3.42
C PRO A 228 7.32 -16.08 -2.48
N ALA A 229 6.52 -16.72 -1.62
CA ALA A 229 5.65 -16.05 -0.65
C ALA A 229 6.43 -15.03 0.22
N LEU A 230 7.64 -15.39 0.63
CA LEU A 230 8.50 -14.50 1.42
C LEU A 230 8.85 -13.22 0.67
N ILE A 231 9.22 -13.28 -0.61
CA ILE A 231 9.46 -12.06 -1.42
C ILE A 231 8.19 -11.21 -1.52
N ARG A 232 7.04 -11.82 -1.77
CA ARG A 232 5.76 -11.08 -1.88
C ARG A 232 5.41 -10.38 -0.57
N ASN A 233 5.63 -11.04 0.57
CA ASN A 233 5.44 -10.44 1.89
C ASN A 233 6.42 -9.27 2.11
N LYS A 234 7.71 -9.48 1.80
CA LYS A 234 8.77 -8.51 2.04
C LYS A 234 8.68 -7.29 1.13
N ALA A 235 8.16 -7.43 -0.09
CA ALA A 235 7.94 -6.31 -1.00
C ALA A 235 7.09 -5.19 -0.38
N ALA A 236 6.03 -5.53 0.35
CA ALA A 236 5.22 -4.55 1.09
C ALA A 236 6.05 -3.79 2.14
N LYS A 237 6.85 -4.54 2.90
CA LYS A 237 7.69 -4.02 3.98
C LYS A 237 8.88 -3.20 3.45
N THR A 238 9.47 -3.62 2.34
CA THR A 238 10.51 -2.90 1.59
C THR A 238 9.99 -1.56 1.08
N ALA A 239 8.83 -1.54 0.42
CA ALA A 239 8.21 -0.29 -0.04
C ALA A 239 7.91 0.65 1.12
N THR A 240 7.42 0.12 2.24
CA THR A 240 7.17 0.91 3.46
C THR A 240 8.47 1.50 4.02
N ALA A 241 9.56 0.72 4.05
CA ALA A 241 10.86 1.20 4.52
C ALA A 241 11.46 2.30 3.62
N ILE A 242 11.25 2.21 2.31
CA ILE A 242 11.64 3.27 1.36
C ILE A 242 10.80 4.53 1.60
N ALA A 243 9.49 4.39 1.86
CA ALA A 243 8.64 5.52 2.19
C ALA A 243 9.06 6.20 3.52
N GLU A 244 9.45 5.42 4.52
CA GLU A 244 9.99 5.92 5.78
C GLU A 244 11.27 6.73 5.58
N TYR A 245 12.19 6.27 4.72
CA TYR A 245 13.39 7.05 4.39
C TYR A 245 13.05 8.45 3.87
N PHE A 246 12.12 8.58 2.92
CA PHE A 246 11.72 9.89 2.40
C PHE A 246 10.94 10.72 3.42
N ARG A 247 10.05 10.11 4.21
CA ARG A 247 9.36 10.78 5.31
C ARG A 247 10.35 11.37 6.33
N ASP A 248 11.38 10.62 6.69
CA ASP A 248 12.37 11.03 7.70
C ASP A 248 13.29 12.15 7.18
N GLN A 249 13.33 12.38 5.86
CA GLN A 249 13.90 13.56 5.21
C GLN A 249 12.95 14.77 5.17
N GLY A 250 11.75 14.64 5.75
CA GLY A 250 10.73 15.69 5.78
C GLY A 250 9.86 15.78 4.53
N LYS A 251 9.79 14.71 3.73
CA LYS A 251 8.95 14.66 2.53
C LYS A 251 7.54 14.16 2.82
N ASP A 252 6.62 14.56 1.97
CA ASP A 252 5.28 14.00 1.88
C ASP A 252 5.24 12.88 0.86
N VAL A 253 5.00 11.66 1.35
CA VAL A 253 5.05 10.45 0.54
C VAL A 253 3.65 9.89 0.35
N LEU A 254 3.30 9.59 -0.90
CA LEU A 254 2.14 8.77 -1.23
C LEU A 254 2.59 7.31 -1.38
N LEU A 255 2.28 6.47 -0.39
CA LEU A 255 2.54 5.03 -0.44
C LEU A 255 1.32 4.31 -1.02
N MET A 256 1.47 3.69 -2.18
CA MET A 256 0.42 2.88 -2.81
C MET A 256 0.79 1.41 -2.75
N MET A 257 -0.11 0.56 -2.25
CA MET A 257 0.13 -0.87 -2.11
C MET A 257 -0.94 -1.68 -2.82
N ASP A 258 -0.54 -2.38 -3.87
CA ASP A 258 -1.38 -3.24 -4.68
C ASP A 258 -0.88 -4.69 -4.64
N ASN A 259 -1.38 -5.54 -3.75
CA ASN A 259 -2.44 -5.25 -2.77
C ASN A 259 -2.25 -5.97 -1.43
N LEU A 260 -2.98 -5.49 -0.43
CA LEU A 260 -2.97 -6.00 0.93
C LEU A 260 -3.50 -7.44 1.02
N THR A 261 -4.40 -7.83 0.10
CA THR A 261 -4.89 -9.21 0.00
C THR A 261 -3.75 -10.15 -0.39
N ARG A 262 -2.92 -9.81 -1.37
CA ARG A 262 -1.75 -10.60 -1.78
C ARG A 262 -0.67 -10.67 -0.70
N PHE A 263 -0.44 -9.59 0.04
CA PHE A 263 0.40 -9.60 1.24
C PHE A 263 -0.12 -10.60 2.28
N SER A 264 -1.43 -10.57 2.57
CA SER A 264 -2.07 -11.44 3.55
C SER A 264 -2.07 -12.91 3.13
N MET A 265 -2.27 -13.20 1.85
CA MET A 265 -2.14 -14.55 1.29
C MET A 265 -0.70 -15.07 1.39
N ALA A 266 0.30 -14.22 1.12
CA ALA A 266 1.70 -14.58 1.31
C ALA A 266 2.01 -14.89 2.78
N GLN A 267 1.53 -14.07 3.72
CA GLN A 267 1.68 -14.33 5.15
C GLN A 267 0.97 -15.63 5.58
N ARG A 268 -0.20 -15.95 4.99
CA ARG A 268 -0.88 -17.24 5.21
C ARG A 268 -0.03 -18.42 4.76
N GLU A 269 0.58 -18.36 3.58
CA GLU A 269 1.48 -19.42 3.08
C GLU A 269 2.68 -19.60 4.03
N ILE A 270 3.29 -18.51 4.49
CA ILE A 270 4.42 -18.52 5.43
C ILE A 270 4.02 -19.14 6.77
N GLY A 271 2.90 -18.70 7.36
CA GLY A 271 2.43 -19.19 8.66
C GLY A 271 2.07 -20.68 8.62
N LEU A 272 1.38 -21.13 7.57
CA LEU A 272 1.04 -22.56 7.40
C LEU A 272 2.30 -23.42 7.20
N ALA A 273 3.28 -22.95 6.44
CA ALA A 273 4.57 -23.64 6.27
C ALA A 273 5.37 -23.72 7.58
N SER A 274 5.21 -22.72 8.45
CA SER A 274 5.81 -22.67 9.79
C SER A 274 5.04 -23.50 10.83
N GLY A 275 3.90 -24.08 10.45
CA GLY A 275 3.10 -24.95 11.31
C GLY A 275 1.99 -24.25 12.11
N GLU A 276 1.66 -23.00 11.81
CA GLU A 276 0.52 -22.32 12.43
C GLU A 276 -0.81 -22.97 12.03
N PRO A 277 -1.76 -23.15 12.96
CA PRO A 277 -3.07 -23.70 12.63
C PRO A 277 -3.91 -22.66 11.85
N PRO A 278 -4.67 -23.09 10.82
CA PRO A 278 -5.65 -22.22 10.17
C PRO A 278 -6.85 -22.02 11.09
N VAL A 279 -7.18 -20.76 11.43
CA VAL A 279 -8.29 -20.44 12.35
C VAL A 279 -9.47 -19.82 11.59
N SER A 280 -9.35 -18.58 11.15
CA SER A 280 -10.46 -17.78 10.64
C SER A 280 -10.56 -17.95 9.12
N ARG A 281 -11.50 -18.80 8.68
CA ARG A 281 -11.71 -19.15 7.25
C ARG A 281 -10.42 -19.52 6.51
N GLY A 282 -9.50 -20.19 7.20
CA GLY A 282 -8.24 -20.68 6.62
C GLY A 282 -7.03 -19.77 6.79
N TYR A 283 -7.17 -18.57 7.36
CA TYR A 283 -6.04 -17.70 7.69
C TYR A 283 -5.46 -18.03 9.09
N PRO A 284 -4.13 -18.13 9.23
CA PRO A 284 -3.48 -18.31 10.53
C PRO A 284 -3.47 -16.98 11.33
N PRO A 285 -3.27 -17.04 12.66
CA PRO A 285 -3.23 -15.84 13.52
C PRO A 285 -2.23 -14.78 13.06
N SER A 286 -1.06 -15.18 12.53
CA SER A 286 -0.01 -14.24 12.13
C SER A 286 -0.45 -13.22 11.08
N VAL A 287 -1.41 -13.57 10.21
CA VAL A 287 -1.95 -12.63 9.20
C VAL A 287 -2.60 -11.41 9.86
N TYR A 288 -3.33 -11.63 10.96
CA TYR A 288 -4.02 -10.58 11.69
C TYR A 288 -3.07 -9.76 12.58
N SER A 289 -1.92 -10.31 12.97
CA SER A 289 -0.91 -9.55 13.72
C SER A 289 0.04 -8.76 12.82
N GLU A 290 0.34 -9.26 11.62
CA GLU A 290 1.27 -8.61 10.69
C GLU A 290 0.63 -7.46 9.92
N MET A 291 -0.67 -7.54 9.60
CA MET A 291 -1.36 -6.47 8.90
C MET A 291 -1.34 -5.13 9.68
N PRO A 292 -1.70 -5.06 10.98
CA PRO A 292 -1.56 -3.83 11.76
C PRO A 292 -0.12 -3.30 11.80
N LYS A 293 0.88 -4.17 12.01
CA LYS A 293 2.29 -3.75 12.04
C LYS A 293 2.73 -3.09 10.75
N LEU A 294 2.25 -3.56 9.61
CA LEU A 294 2.54 -2.95 8.32
C LEU A 294 1.80 -1.61 8.15
N LEU A 295 0.49 -1.58 8.42
CA LEU A 295 -0.35 -0.40 8.18
C LEU A 295 -0.03 0.75 9.15
N GLU A 296 0.35 0.45 10.38
CA GLU A 296 0.68 1.45 11.42
C GLU A 296 1.99 2.19 11.17
N ARG A 297 2.82 1.75 10.22
CA ARG A 297 4.07 2.43 9.85
C ARG A 297 3.84 3.66 8.97
N ALA A 298 2.71 3.70 8.26
CA ALA A 298 2.25 4.89 7.55
C ALA A 298 1.52 5.85 8.50
N GLY A 299 1.62 7.14 8.23
CA GLY A 299 1.10 8.19 9.10
C GLY A 299 1.90 9.49 9.02
N ASN A 300 1.40 10.51 9.71
CA ASN A 300 2.20 11.71 10.01
C ASN A 300 3.31 11.39 11.03
N SER A 301 4.41 12.13 10.92
CA SER A 301 5.52 12.16 11.86
C SER A 301 5.85 13.61 12.22
N ASP A 302 6.87 13.80 13.04
CA ASP A 302 7.43 15.11 13.42
C ASP A 302 8.23 15.80 12.29
N LYS A 303 8.46 15.13 11.16
CA LYS A 303 9.28 15.64 10.04
C LYS A 303 8.54 15.68 8.71
N GLY A 304 7.90 14.56 8.35
CA GLY A 304 7.19 14.39 7.09
C GLY A 304 5.97 13.49 7.26
N SER A 305 5.38 13.05 6.16
CA SER A 305 4.18 12.21 6.19
C SER A 305 4.23 11.04 5.21
N ILE A 306 3.55 9.95 5.55
CA ILE A 306 3.22 8.87 4.63
C ILE A 306 1.70 8.76 4.57
N THR A 307 1.12 9.13 3.44
CA THR A 307 -0.30 8.87 3.14
C THR A 307 -0.39 7.53 2.43
N GLY A 308 -1.09 6.56 3.01
CA GLY A 308 -1.14 5.18 2.53
C GLY A 308 -2.43 4.86 1.78
N LEU A 309 -2.34 4.42 0.53
CA LEU A 309 -3.45 3.87 -0.26
C LEU A 309 -3.26 2.35 -0.41
N TYR A 310 -4.11 1.57 0.25
CA TYR A 310 -3.99 0.12 0.30
C TYR A 310 -5.10 -0.54 -0.51
N ALA A 311 -4.79 -1.10 -1.66
CA ALA A 311 -5.77 -1.87 -2.40
C ALA A 311 -6.13 -3.15 -1.65
N VAL A 312 -7.40 -3.50 -1.69
CA VAL A 312 -7.97 -4.72 -1.12
C VAL A 312 -8.86 -5.33 -2.20
N LEU A 313 -8.56 -6.58 -2.56
CA LEU A 313 -9.38 -7.33 -3.50
C LEU A 313 -10.61 -7.84 -2.77
N VAL A 314 -11.80 -7.45 -3.21
CA VAL A 314 -13.07 -7.99 -2.72
C VAL A 314 -13.64 -8.93 -3.78
N ASP A 315 -13.74 -10.22 -3.45
CA ASP A 315 -14.37 -11.19 -4.35
C ASP A 315 -15.89 -11.06 -4.29
N GLY A 316 -16.54 -10.99 -5.46
CA GLY A 316 -18.00 -10.87 -5.56
C GLY A 316 -18.63 -9.68 -4.80
N ASP A 317 -17.88 -8.62 -4.54
CA ASP A 317 -18.30 -7.47 -3.72
C ASP A 317 -18.65 -7.86 -2.25
N ASP A 318 -18.11 -8.98 -1.72
CA ASP A 318 -18.29 -9.39 -0.31
C ASP A 318 -17.29 -8.71 0.63
N PHE A 319 -17.72 -7.64 1.27
CA PHE A 319 -16.93 -6.90 2.26
C PHE A 319 -16.79 -7.61 3.62
N ASN A 320 -17.43 -8.77 3.80
CA ASN A 320 -17.35 -9.56 5.03
C ASN A 320 -16.26 -10.65 4.95
N GLU A 321 -15.48 -10.69 3.87
CA GLU A 321 -14.30 -11.54 3.85
C GLU A 321 -13.28 -11.09 4.92
N PRO A 322 -12.47 -12.02 5.48
CA PRO A 322 -11.67 -11.70 6.66
C PRO A 322 -10.64 -10.58 6.46
N ILE A 323 -10.06 -10.47 5.26
CA ILE A 323 -9.04 -9.46 4.96
C ILE A 323 -9.68 -8.09 4.79
N ALA A 324 -10.76 -8.01 3.99
CA ALA A 324 -11.53 -6.78 3.83
C ALA A 324 -12.07 -6.23 5.16
N ASP A 325 -12.65 -7.10 6.01
CA ASP A 325 -13.18 -6.70 7.31
C ASP A 325 -12.08 -6.19 8.25
N THR A 326 -10.97 -6.93 8.35
CA THR A 326 -9.82 -6.53 9.19
C THR A 326 -9.22 -5.21 8.71
N ALA A 327 -8.99 -5.06 7.41
CA ALA A 327 -8.44 -3.84 6.83
C ALA A 327 -9.36 -2.64 7.10
N ARG A 328 -10.69 -2.80 6.95
CA ARG A 328 -11.68 -1.76 7.26
C ARG A 328 -11.69 -1.38 8.75
N GLY A 329 -11.35 -2.30 9.65
CA GLY A 329 -11.19 -2.03 11.08
C GLY A 329 -9.97 -1.15 11.40
N ILE A 330 -8.85 -1.39 10.71
CA ILE A 330 -7.55 -0.74 10.98
C ILE A 330 -7.42 0.60 10.25
N LEU A 331 -7.89 0.69 9.00
CA LEU A 331 -7.71 1.87 8.14
C LEU A 331 -8.62 3.04 8.55
N ASP A 332 -8.19 4.25 8.18
CA ASP A 332 -8.86 5.52 8.50
C ASP A 332 -9.96 5.88 7.48
N GLY A 333 -10.34 4.93 6.61
CA GLY A 333 -11.32 5.12 5.55
C GLY A 333 -11.21 4.07 4.44
N HIS A 334 -12.11 4.15 3.47
CA HIS A 334 -12.05 3.33 2.27
C HIS A 334 -12.78 3.96 1.08
N ILE A 335 -12.30 3.65 -0.12
CA ILE A 335 -12.90 3.94 -1.42
C ILE A 335 -13.38 2.61 -2.01
N VAL A 336 -14.65 2.51 -2.36
CA VAL A 336 -15.25 1.33 -2.97
C VAL A 336 -15.40 1.52 -4.47
N LEU A 337 -14.89 0.57 -5.25
CA LEU A 337 -15.11 0.52 -6.70
C LEU A 337 -16.22 -0.48 -7.04
N SER A 338 -17.31 0.02 -7.62
CA SER A 338 -18.52 -0.75 -7.92
C SER A 338 -18.50 -1.33 -9.33
N ARG A 339 -18.71 -2.64 -9.44
CA ARG A 339 -18.90 -3.33 -10.73
C ARG A 339 -20.13 -2.80 -11.48
N GLY A 340 -21.21 -2.50 -10.76
CA GLY A 340 -22.44 -1.95 -11.36
C GLY A 340 -22.21 -0.60 -12.03
N MET A 341 -21.40 0.27 -11.42
CA MET A 341 -21.01 1.55 -12.02
C MET A 341 -20.12 1.36 -13.25
N ALA A 342 -19.14 0.46 -13.18
CA ALA A 342 -18.28 0.13 -14.31
C ALA A 342 -19.09 -0.40 -15.53
N GLN A 343 -20.11 -1.23 -15.29
CA GLN A 343 -21.03 -1.73 -16.33
C GLN A 343 -21.89 -0.63 -16.95
N LYS A 344 -22.20 0.43 -16.20
CA LYS A 344 -22.90 1.64 -16.68
C LYS A 344 -21.94 2.63 -17.38
N ASN A 345 -20.68 2.26 -17.66
CA ASN A 345 -19.64 3.12 -18.20
C ASN A 345 -19.44 4.41 -17.36
N HIS A 346 -19.53 4.27 -16.04
CA HIS A 346 -19.26 5.35 -15.09
C HIS A 346 -17.86 5.18 -14.52
N TYR A 347 -16.92 6.02 -14.97
CA TYR A 347 -15.53 6.01 -14.53
C TYR A 347 -15.06 7.36 -13.98
N PRO A 348 -14.26 7.38 -12.90
CA PRO A 348 -13.92 6.24 -12.05
C PRO A 348 -15.16 5.60 -11.41
N ALA A 349 -15.15 4.28 -11.23
CA ALA A 349 -16.31 3.52 -10.78
C ALA A 349 -16.50 3.59 -9.26
N ILE A 350 -16.33 4.78 -8.67
CA ILE A 350 -16.34 4.99 -7.22
C ILE A 350 -17.77 5.09 -6.71
N ASP A 351 -18.16 4.16 -5.84
CA ASP A 351 -19.41 4.26 -5.08
C ASP A 351 -19.18 5.16 -3.86
N VAL A 352 -19.52 6.43 -4.00
CA VAL A 352 -19.32 7.45 -2.96
C VAL A 352 -20.23 7.25 -1.74
N LEU A 353 -21.32 6.49 -1.86
CA LEU A 353 -22.21 6.17 -0.75
C LEU A 353 -21.68 4.99 0.07
N ALA A 354 -20.99 4.05 -0.59
CA ALA A 354 -20.28 2.94 0.06
C ALA A 354 -18.86 3.31 0.52
N SER A 355 -18.38 4.51 0.22
CA SER A 355 -17.04 4.99 0.56
C SER A 355 -17.05 5.97 1.73
N ILE A 356 -15.96 6.04 2.48
CA ILE A 356 -15.82 6.95 3.62
C ILE A 356 -14.36 7.38 3.83
N SER A 357 -14.17 8.66 4.17
CA SER A 357 -12.94 9.16 4.79
C SER A 357 -13.26 9.60 6.21
N ARG A 358 -12.65 8.98 7.22
CA ARG A 358 -12.92 9.31 8.63
C ARG A 358 -12.34 10.68 9.01
N VAL A 359 -11.36 11.18 8.27
CA VAL A 359 -10.69 12.46 8.54
C VAL A 359 -11.25 13.63 7.73
N MET A 360 -12.13 13.38 6.74
CA MET A 360 -12.75 14.46 5.93
C MET A 360 -13.37 15.55 6.80
N SER A 361 -13.98 15.18 7.92
CA SER A 361 -14.57 16.14 8.87
C SER A 361 -13.56 17.15 9.44
N ALA A 362 -12.29 16.77 9.56
CA ALA A 362 -11.19 17.56 10.08
C ALA A 362 -10.46 18.36 8.99
N VAL A 363 -10.32 17.80 7.78
CA VAL A 363 -9.52 18.42 6.70
C VAL A 363 -10.34 19.26 5.71
N ALA A 364 -11.67 19.08 5.66
CA ALA A 364 -12.55 19.84 4.77
C ALA A 364 -13.23 21.01 5.51
N THR A 365 -13.41 22.12 4.78
CA THR A 365 -14.11 23.31 5.28
C THR A 365 -15.60 23.04 5.53
N LYS A 366 -16.27 23.90 6.30
CA LYS A 366 -17.71 23.74 6.59
C LYS A 366 -18.56 23.76 5.31
N ASP A 367 -18.30 24.71 4.43
CA ASP A 367 -19.04 24.86 3.16
C ASP A 367 -18.83 23.65 2.25
N HIS A 368 -17.59 23.16 2.14
CA HIS A 368 -17.29 21.95 1.36
C HIS A 368 -18.06 20.74 1.90
N LYS A 369 -18.07 20.55 3.23
CA LYS A 369 -18.82 19.46 3.87
C LYS A 369 -20.32 19.57 3.65
N GLN A 370 -20.88 20.79 3.66
CA GLN A 370 -22.30 21.01 3.41
C GLN A 370 -22.70 20.57 2.00
N VAL A 371 -21.95 21.01 0.99
CA VAL A 371 -22.22 20.65 -0.41
C VAL A 371 -21.98 19.16 -0.67
N ALA A 372 -20.93 18.58 -0.06
CA ALA A 372 -20.70 17.14 -0.10
C ALA A 372 -21.88 16.35 0.48
N GLY A 373 -22.50 16.86 1.55
CA GLY A 373 -23.73 16.31 2.14
C GLY A 373 -24.90 16.34 1.16
N GLN A 374 -25.14 17.49 0.51
CA GLN A 374 -26.21 17.64 -0.48
C GLN A 374 -26.06 16.69 -1.66
N MET A 375 -24.84 16.52 -2.19
CA MET A 375 -24.58 15.53 -3.26
C MET A 375 -24.89 14.10 -2.82
N LYS A 376 -24.48 13.72 -1.59
CA LYS A 376 -24.77 12.39 -1.05
C LYS A 376 -26.27 12.18 -0.82
N GLU A 377 -27.00 13.20 -0.40
CA GLU A 377 -28.46 13.15 -0.23
C GLU A 377 -29.19 12.94 -1.55
N VAL A 378 -28.78 13.66 -2.62
CA VAL A 378 -29.30 13.46 -3.98
C VAL A 378 -29.02 12.02 -4.45
N LEU A 379 -27.78 11.55 -4.32
CA LEU A 379 -27.40 10.20 -4.74
C LEU A 379 -28.17 9.11 -3.98
N ALA A 380 -28.30 9.24 -2.67
CA ALA A 380 -29.00 8.27 -1.83
C ALA A 380 -30.49 8.23 -2.18
N THR A 381 -31.11 9.41 -2.27
CA THR A 381 -32.54 9.52 -2.58
C THR A 381 -32.87 9.01 -3.98
N TYR A 382 -32.03 9.33 -4.97
CA TYR A 382 -32.19 8.79 -6.32
C TYR A 382 -32.03 7.26 -6.33
N ARG A 383 -31.00 6.72 -5.67
CA ARG A 383 -30.73 5.27 -5.62
C ARG A 383 -31.89 4.50 -5.00
N ASP A 384 -32.48 5.00 -3.91
CA ASP A 384 -33.60 4.35 -3.23
C ASP A 384 -34.88 4.35 -4.08
N ALA A 385 -35.01 5.27 -5.04
CA ALA A 385 -36.15 5.40 -5.94
C ALA A 385 -35.89 4.94 -7.39
N GLU A 386 -34.65 4.56 -7.75
CA GLU A 386 -34.19 4.33 -9.13
C GLU A 386 -35.09 3.33 -9.88
N ASP A 387 -35.44 2.21 -9.22
CA ASP A 387 -36.30 1.18 -9.82
C ASP A 387 -37.71 1.71 -10.14
N LEU A 388 -38.33 2.47 -9.22
CA LEU A 388 -39.67 3.03 -9.40
C LEU A 388 -39.71 4.09 -10.51
N ILE A 389 -38.63 4.87 -10.62
CA ILE A 389 -38.45 5.88 -11.66
C ILE A 389 -38.32 5.18 -13.03
N ASN A 390 -37.44 4.18 -13.13
CA ASN A 390 -37.14 3.47 -14.37
C ASN A 390 -38.33 2.70 -14.94
N ILE A 391 -39.22 2.15 -14.09
CA ILE A 391 -40.45 1.50 -14.55
C ILE A 391 -41.61 2.48 -14.84
N GLY A 392 -41.40 3.79 -14.61
CA GLY A 392 -42.42 4.82 -14.80
C GLY A 392 -43.54 4.81 -13.74
N ALA A 393 -43.32 4.16 -12.59
CA ALA A 393 -44.29 4.11 -11.51
C ALA A 393 -44.25 5.35 -10.60
N TYR A 394 -43.15 6.08 -10.60
CA TYR A 394 -43.02 7.33 -9.86
C TYR A 394 -43.77 8.48 -10.55
N ARG A 395 -44.55 9.25 -9.78
CA ARG A 395 -45.28 10.43 -10.25
C ARG A 395 -44.62 11.70 -9.72
N SER A 396 -44.22 12.59 -10.61
CA SER A 396 -43.66 13.90 -10.22
C SER A 396 -44.62 14.69 -9.33
N GLY A 397 -44.08 15.36 -8.31
CA GLY A 397 -44.80 16.11 -7.29
C GLY A 397 -45.29 15.26 -6.11
N SER A 398 -45.05 13.94 -6.13
CA SER A 398 -45.46 13.05 -5.03
C SER A 398 -44.48 13.04 -3.86
N ASN A 399 -43.20 13.31 -4.11
CA ASN A 399 -42.18 13.44 -3.09
C ASN A 399 -41.15 14.50 -3.50
N PRO A 400 -41.14 15.69 -2.84
CA PRO A 400 -40.21 16.77 -3.20
C PRO A 400 -38.73 16.37 -3.20
N SER A 401 -38.33 15.43 -2.33
CA SER A 401 -36.93 14.98 -2.25
C SER A 401 -36.55 14.13 -3.45
N ILE A 402 -37.46 13.27 -3.91
CA ILE A 402 -37.24 12.45 -5.12
C ILE A 402 -37.28 13.34 -6.36
N ASP A 403 -38.20 14.31 -6.42
CA ASP A 403 -38.25 15.28 -7.52
C ASP A 403 -36.93 16.07 -7.62
N TYR A 404 -36.42 16.58 -6.50
CA TYR A 404 -35.13 17.27 -6.44
C TYR A 404 -33.96 16.36 -6.83
N ALA A 405 -33.98 15.11 -6.38
CA ALA A 405 -32.95 14.14 -6.74
C ALA A 405 -32.97 13.85 -8.25
N ILE A 406 -34.14 13.67 -8.86
CA ILE A 406 -34.30 13.49 -10.31
C ILE A 406 -33.78 14.72 -11.07
N GLU A 407 -34.03 15.93 -10.56
CA GLU A 407 -33.54 17.16 -11.19
C GLU A 407 -32.01 17.25 -11.20
N LYS A 408 -31.36 16.89 -10.07
CA LYS A 408 -29.91 17.10 -9.88
C LYS A 408 -29.04 15.90 -10.24
N ILE A 409 -29.60 14.70 -10.36
CA ILE A 409 -28.83 13.45 -10.49
C ILE A 409 -27.88 13.46 -11.70
N ASP A 410 -28.29 14.00 -12.84
CA ASP A 410 -27.46 14.01 -14.05
C ASP A 410 -26.24 14.92 -13.89
N ALA A 411 -26.41 16.09 -13.28
CA ALA A 411 -25.32 17.01 -12.96
C ALA A 411 -24.35 16.38 -11.94
N VAL A 412 -24.88 15.74 -10.91
CA VAL A 412 -24.09 15.03 -9.90
C VAL A 412 -23.29 13.88 -10.54
N ASN A 413 -23.92 13.02 -11.34
CA ASN A 413 -23.22 11.93 -12.03
C ASN A 413 -22.17 12.44 -13.02
N SER A 414 -22.45 13.53 -13.73
CA SER A 414 -21.48 14.19 -14.61
C SER A 414 -20.26 14.69 -13.84
N PHE A 415 -20.47 15.28 -12.66
CA PHE A 415 -19.39 15.67 -11.76
C PHE A 415 -18.55 14.47 -11.30
N LEU A 416 -19.17 13.34 -10.95
CA LEU A 416 -18.45 12.15 -10.48
C LEU A 416 -17.63 11.45 -11.55
N LYS A 417 -18.00 11.61 -12.84
CA LYS A 417 -17.22 11.07 -13.96
C LYS A 417 -16.00 11.94 -14.24
N GLN A 418 -14.89 11.28 -14.52
CA GLN A 418 -13.63 11.94 -14.84
C GLN A 418 -12.81 11.08 -15.81
N GLY A 419 -12.27 11.71 -16.85
CA GLY A 419 -11.34 11.08 -17.78
C GLY A 419 -10.01 10.73 -17.10
N THR A 420 -9.31 9.72 -17.62
CA THR A 420 -8.04 9.26 -17.04
C THR A 420 -6.97 10.33 -17.03
N ASP A 421 -6.91 11.14 -18.07
CA ASP A 421 -5.89 12.19 -18.25
C ASP A 421 -6.37 13.56 -17.74
N GLU A 422 -7.60 13.64 -17.23
CA GLU A 422 -8.12 14.85 -16.62
C GLU A 422 -7.56 15.03 -15.21
N LYS A 423 -7.19 16.28 -14.90
CA LYS A 423 -6.71 16.70 -13.60
C LYS A 423 -7.47 17.95 -13.18
N PHE A 424 -7.90 17.95 -11.93
CA PHE A 424 -8.60 19.09 -11.33
C PHE A 424 -7.86 19.54 -10.07
N ASP A 425 -7.74 20.85 -9.87
CA ASP A 425 -7.23 21.40 -8.63
C ASP A 425 -8.33 21.41 -7.55
N PHE A 426 -7.93 21.31 -6.29
CA PHE A 426 -8.85 21.09 -5.16
C PHE A 426 -9.94 22.15 -5.05
N ASP A 427 -9.57 23.44 -5.16
CA ASP A 427 -10.52 24.55 -5.05
C ASP A 427 -11.50 24.60 -6.23
N ASP A 428 -11.06 24.19 -7.42
CA ASP A 428 -11.92 24.10 -8.60
C ASP A 428 -12.96 22.98 -8.42
N ILE A 429 -12.56 21.85 -7.83
CA ILE A 429 -13.47 20.74 -7.51
C ILE A 429 -14.57 21.24 -6.57
N VAL A 430 -14.21 21.90 -5.47
CA VAL A 430 -15.18 22.44 -4.51
C VAL A 430 -16.09 23.49 -5.15
N SER A 431 -15.54 24.34 -6.02
CA SER A 431 -16.32 25.36 -6.75
C SER A 431 -17.32 24.73 -7.73
N GLN A 432 -16.91 23.69 -8.47
CA GLN A 432 -17.81 22.93 -9.34
C GLN A 432 -18.92 22.22 -8.56
N MET A 433 -18.61 21.70 -7.37
CA MET A 433 -19.64 21.11 -6.50
C MET A 433 -20.69 22.15 -6.11
N LYS A 434 -20.26 23.35 -5.69
CA LYS A 434 -21.16 24.46 -5.32
C LYS A 434 -22.07 24.85 -6.49
N ALA A 435 -21.50 24.98 -7.68
CA ALA A 435 -22.24 25.37 -8.89
C ALA A 435 -23.38 24.42 -9.29
N ILE A 436 -23.40 23.17 -8.83
CA ILE A 436 -24.51 22.23 -9.08
C ILE A 436 -25.78 22.64 -8.31
N PHE A 437 -25.61 23.28 -7.15
CA PHE A 437 -26.67 23.64 -6.21
C PHE A 437 -26.90 25.14 -6.10
N ASP A 438 -26.07 25.96 -6.74
CA ASP A 438 -26.37 27.36 -6.99
C ASP A 438 -27.47 27.42 -8.06
N ASP A 439 -28.72 27.32 -7.61
CA ASP A 439 -29.87 27.71 -8.41
C ASP A 439 -29.73 29.22 -8.63
N GLY A 440 -29.26 29.61 -9.81
CA GLY A 440 -28.95 30.99 -10.16
C GLY A 440 -29.97 31.94 -9.57
N GLY A 441 -29.58 32.64 -8.50
CA GLY A 441 -30.41 33.65 -7.88
C GLY A 441 -30.67 34.70 -8.93
N GLU A 442 -31.89 34.71 -9.49
CA GLU A 442 -32.51 35.98 -9.80
C GLU A 442 -32.53 36.75 -8.48
N ASP A 443 -31.52 37.61 -8.29
CA ASP A 443 -31.59 38.74 -7.38
C ASP A 443 -32.81 39.56 -7.79
N GLY A 444 -33.97 39.15 -7.27
CA GLY A 444 -35.20 39.91 -7.26
C GLY A 444 -35.03 41.11 -6.34
N THR A 445 -34.18 42.05 -6.73
CA THR A 445 -34.30 43.44 -6.29
C THR A 445 -35.47 44.06 -7.06
N VAL A 446 -36.65 44.03 -6.43
CA VAL A 446 -37.72 45.01 -6.66
C VAL A 446 -37.41 46.26 -5.87
#